data_AF-A0A378IH58-F1
#
_entry.id   AF-A0A378IH58-F1
#
_cell.length_a   1.000
_cell.length_b   1.000
_cell.length_c   1.000
_cell.angle_alpha   90.00
_cell.angle_beta   90.00
_cell.angle_gamma   90.00
#
_symmetry.space_group_name_H-M   'P 1'
#
loop_
_entity.id
_entity.type
_entity.pdbx_description
1 polymer ?
#
loop_
_entity_poly.entity_id
_entity_poly.type
_entity_poly.pdbx_seq_one_letter_code
_entity_poly.pdbx_strand_id
1 'polypeptide(L)'
;MAGDPIQIFISYSHDTHDHKVKVRELADTLRIKYGIDVIGDFYEEDNPTGGQLPDLMEKIRICDKVICILTPLYKLKADEARGGVGYEKTIITSELYENVGSSKFIPVILDENLDFNDCIPNFLTKTRKTIVRSTFNSNDDFIDEIGRVIYQRPKNPKPPLGRNILDQMPEVAIPIEQIDIVQVIKENNHQVVFDTALFYAKQNDEHSYRALAKKVKKEVIKELLVLRDQYAISVTEDKLFEVADKFINTAAPLYLVAFAGYLSFNEKFSKQEGLLVDLLAIEGWKEYSGRTIVYHIPELLGYMYHHIYGALQIDNDDVSRVLDIFEQKIPLNSSNYDYLYKVKSVTGWIDSLGKDCFKSFDYLINSYEKWSWLRLIFADVGDFRKALLTYQIMINLLDYFNLIKADCLFEDNSQISYCHIPPSAAIGDRQDKEYALNYLVKNDKFFKNYIQQLGISKDKLKSRWKLWLKEISKFNRMDGTYLYIYEEKFIDNLLD
;
A
#
# COMPACT_ATOMS: atom_id res chain seq x y z
N MET A 1 10.69 -6.23 -14.52
CA MET A 1 10.66 -7.08 -15.74
C MET A 1 9.24 -7.60 -15.87
N ALA A 2 8.58 -7.45 -17.02
CA ALA A 2 7.32 -8.15 -17.26
C ALA A 2 7.67 -9.64 -17.35
N GLY A 3 7.16 -10.47 -16.43
CA GLY A 3 7.30 -11.91 -16.54
C GLY A 3 6.57 -12.42 -17.77
N ASP A 4 6.97 -13.58 -18.28
CA ASP A 4 6.28 -14.23 -19.40
C ASP A 4 4.79 -14.42 -19.05
N PRO A 5 3.87 -14.26 -20.02
CA PRO A 5 2.43 -14.40 -19.78
C PRO A 5 2.11 -15.82 -19.32
N ILE A 6 1.22 -15.95 -18.32
CA ILE A 6 0.74 -17.26 -17.85
C ILE A 6 0.06 -17.96 -19.02
N GLN A 7 0.52 -19.18 -19.34
CA GLN A 7 -0.05 -20.01 -20.40
C GLN A 7 -1.07 -20.98 -19.84
N ILE A 8 -2.24 -21.03 -20.47
CA ILE A 8 -3.35 -21.87 -20.03
C ILE A 8 -3.94 -22.64 -21.18
N PHE A 9 -4.17 -23.92 -20.96
CA PHE A 9 -4.90 -24.76 -21.88
C PHE A 9 -6.39 -24.88 -21.47
N ILE A 10 -7.31 -24.73 -22.42
CA ILE A 10 -8.75 -24.99 -22.17
C ILE A 10 -9.13 -26.35 -22.74
N SER A 11 -9.44 -27.29 -21.84
CA SER A 11 -10.02 -28.59 -22.15
C SER A 11 -11.54 -28.51 -22.07
N TYR A 12 -12.21 -28.84 -23.17
CA TYR A 12 -13.67 -28.90 -23.25
C TYR A 12 -14.11 -30.07 -24.15
N SER A 13 -15.41 -30.36 -24.18
CA SER A 13 -15.98 -31.33 -25.09
C SER A 13 -16.77 -30.63 -26.20
N HIS A 14 -16.69 -31.15 -27.43
CA HIS A 14 -17.51 -30.68 -28.55
C HIS A 14 -18.98 -31.10 -28.37
N ASP A 15 -19.69 -30.39 -27.50
CA ASP A 15 -21.08 -30.68 -27.15
C ASP A 15 -22.03 -30.11 -28.21
N THR A 16 -21.97 -28.80 -28.44
CA THR A 16 -22.76 -28.06 -29.42
C THR A 16 -21.95 -26.90 -29.98
N HIS A 17 -22.42 -26.31 -31.09
CA HIS A 17 -21.83 -25.10 -31.64
C HIS A 17 -21.88 -23.94 -30.63
N ASP A 18 -23.02 -23.74 -29.98
CA ASP A 18 -23.20 -22.70 -28.95
C ASP A 18 -22.24 -22.88 -27.76
N HIS A 19 -21.98 -24.13 -27.35
CA HIS A 19 -21.00 -24.42 -26.29
C HIS A 19 -19.60 -23.98 -26.72
N LYS A 20 -19.20 -24.27 -27.97
CA LYS A 20 -17.92 -23.85 -28.53
C LYS A 20 -17.78 -22.32 -28.58
N VAL A 21 -18.84 -21.61 -28.96
CA VAL A 21 -18.88 -20.14 -28.95
C VAL A 21 -18.63 -19.60 -27.54
N LYS A 22 -19.34 -20.13 -26.53
CA LYS A 22 -19.15 -19.74 -25.11
C LYS A 22 -17.72 -20.01 -24.61
N VAL A 23 -17.12 -21.14 -24.99
CA VAL A 23 -15.74 -21.46 -24.65
C VAL A 23 -14.76 -20.46 -25.25
N ARG A 24 -14.98 -20.05 -26.51
CA ARG A 24 -14.17 -19.03 -27.19
C ARG A 24 -14.32 -17.65 -26.55
N GLU A 25 -15.55 -17.24 -26.22
CA GLU A 25 -15.80 -15.96 -25.54
C GLU A 25 -15.09 -15.88 -24.18
N LEU A 26 -15.11 -16.96 -23.41
CA LEU A 26 -14.33 -17.05 -22.16
C LEU A 26 -12.83 -16.88 -22.44
N ALA A 27 -12.30 -17.60 -23.43
CA ALA A 27 -10.89 -17.53 -23.81
C ALA A 27 -10.47 -16.10 -24.21
N ASP A 28 -11.24 -15.47 -25.10
CA ASP A 28 -11.00 -14.10 -25.57
C ASP A 28 -11.02 -13.11 -24.41
N THR A 29 -11.99 -13.26 -23.49
CA THR A 29 -12.10 -12.35 -22.34
C THR A 29 -10.93 -12.51 -21.36
N LEU A 30 -10.48 -13.74 -21.10
CA LEU A 30 -9.29 -13.98 -20.26
C LEU A 30 -8.02 -13.38 -20.88
N ARG A 31 -7.86 -13.49 -22.20
CA ARG A 31 -6.73 -12.87 -22.93
C ARG A 31 -6.77 -11.35 -22.79
N ILE A 32 -7.93 -10.72 -23.07
CA ILE A 32 -8.06 -9.26 -23.11
C ILE A 32 -8.02 -8.62 -21.71
N LYS A 33 -8.75 -9.17 -20.74
CA LYS A 33 -8.93 -8.55 -19.41
C LYS A 33 -7.79 -8.89 -18.45
N TYR A 34 -7.20 -10.07 -18.58
CA TYR A 34 -6.21 -10.57 -17.62
C TYR A 34 -4.81 -10.79 -18.23
N GLY A 35 -4.62 -10.65 -19.55
CA GLY A 35 -3.31 -10.83 -20.17
C GLY A 35 -2.79 -12.26 -20.13
N ILE A 36 -3.70 -13.23 -20.08
CA ILE A 36 -3.41 -14.66 -20.03
C ILE A 36 -3.25 -15.18 -21.47
N ASP A 37 -2.24 -15.99 -21.73
CA ASP A 37 -2.10 -16.63 -23.04
C ASP A 37 -2.88 -17.96 -23.07
N VAL A 38 -4.01 -17.96 -23.78
CA VAL A 38 -4.93 -19.10 -23.85
C VAL A 38 -4.67 -19.94 -25.09
N ILE A 39 -4.48 -21.24 -24.88
CA ILE A 39 -4.24 -22.28 -25.89
C ILE A 39 -5.47 -23.18 -25.98
N GLY A 40 -5.95 -23.45 -27.19
CA GLY A 40 -7.09 -24.34 -27.43
C GLY A 40 -7.33 -24.58 -28.92
N ASP A 41 -7.96 -25.71 -29.24
CA ASP A 41 -8.24 -26.12 -30.63
C ASP A 41 -9.23 -25.18 -31.35
N PHE A 42 -10.02 -24.41 -30.60
CA PHE A 42 -10.98 -23.43 -31.12
C PHE A 42 -10.33 -22.18 -31.74
N TYR A 43 -9.01 -22.02 -31.63
CA TYR A 43 -8.23 -21.04 -32.38
C TYR A 43 -7.47 -21.63 -33.59
N GLU A 44 -7.44 -22.95 -33.75
CA GLU A 44 -6.61 -23.66 -34.74
C GLU A 44 -7.43 -24.26 -35.91
N GLU A 45 -8.70 -23.83 -36.10
CA GLU A 45 -9.63 -24.37 -37.12
C GLU A 45 -9.14 -24.28 -38.57
N ASP A 46 -8.29 -23.30 -38.89
CA ASP A 46 -7.83 -23.04 -40.26
C ASP A 46 -6.51 -23.77 -40.62
N ASN A 47 -5.98 -24.62 -39.73
CA ASN A 47 -4.71 -25.33 -39.95
C ASN A 47 -4.94 -26.79 -40.39
N PRO A 48 -4.69 -27.16 -41.67
CA PRO A 48 -5.03 -28.48 -42.22
C PRO A 48 -4.13 -29.64 -41.73
N THR A 49 -3.04 -29.34 -41.03
CA THR A 49 -2.32 -30.33 -40.21
C THR A 49 -2.94 -30.35 -38.82
N GLY A 50 -4.06 -31.07 -38.67
CA GLY A 50 -4.69 -31.28 -37.37
C GLY A 50 -3.65 -31.72 -36.34
N GLY A 51 -3.59 -31.00 -35.20
CA GLY A 51 -2.61 -31.23 -34.15
C GLY A 51 -2.58 -32.70 -33.78
N GLN A 52 -1.41 -33.34 -33.95
CA GLN A 52 -1.28 -34.73 -33.58
C GLN A 52 -1.39 -34.81 -32.05
N LEU A 53 -1.97 -35.90 -31.53
CA LEU A 53 -2.12 -36.13 -30.08
C LEU A 53 -0.85 -35.88 -29.23
N PRO A 54 0.39 -36.13 -29.73
CA PRO A 54 1.62 -35.76 -29.03
C PRO A 54 1.77 -34.25 -28.78
N ASP A 55 1.35 -33.40 -29.71
CA ASP A 55 1.48 -31.94 -29.61
C ASP A 55 0.53 -31.39 -28.52
N LEU A 56 -0.64 -32.00 -28.37
CA LEU A 56 -1.60 -31.66 -27.32
C LEU A 56 -1.07 -32.06 -25.93
N MET A 57 -0.40 -33.20 -25.84
CA MET A 57 0.26 -33.64 -24.60
C MET A 57 1.36 -32.67 -24.17
N GLU A 58 2.19 -32.25 -25.12
CA GLU A 58 3.25 -31.30 -24.82
C GLU A 58 2.66 -29.96 -24.35
N LYS A 59 1.62 -29.45 -25.03
CA LYS A 59 0.89 -28.23 -24.64
C LYS A 59 0.29 -28.30 -23.22
N ILE A 60 -0.34 -29.42 -22.85
CA ILE A 60 -0.91 -29.61 -21.50
C ILE A 60 0.19 -29.71 -20.43
N ARG A 61 1.34 -30.32 -20.76
CA ARG A 61 2.46 -30.45 -19.84
C ARG A 61 3.15 -29.12 -19.56
N ILE A 62 3.39 -28.32 -20.59
CA ILE A 62 4.13 -27.05 -20.50
C ILE A 62 3.29 -25.90 -19.96
N CYS A 63 1.96 -25.94 -20.08
CA CYS A 63 1.11 -24.84 -19.62
C CYS A 63 1.05 -24.77 -18.08
N ASP A 64 0.95 -23.56 -17.56
CA ASP A 64 0.90 -23.29 -16.12
C ASP A 64 -0.38 -23.84 -15.47
N LYS A 65 -1.50 -23.74 -16.20
CA LYS A 65 -2.84 -24.15 -15.75
C LYS A 65 -3.63 -24.80 -16.88
N VAL A 66 -4.62 -25.60 -16.50
CA VAL A 66 -5.59 -26.23 -17.41
C VAL A 66 -6.99 -25.94 -16.90
N ILE A 67 -7.81 -25.27 -17.70
CA ILE A 67 -9.23 -25.09 -17.43
C ILE A 67 -9.99 -26.30 -17.99
N CYS A 68 -10.77 -26.97 -17.16
CA CYS A 68 -11.64 -28.08 -17.58
C CYS A 68 -13.09 -27.60 -17.61
N ILE A 69 -13.63 -27.39 -18.81
CA ILE A 69 -15.03 -27.01 -19.01
C ILE A 69 -15.91 -28.26 -18.85
N LEU A 70 -16.61 -28.34 -17.72
CA LEU A 70 -17.37 -29.51 -17.32
C LEU A 70 -18.79 -29.47 -17.90
N THR A 71 -19.17 -30.57 -18.52
CA THR A 71 -20.53 -30.86 -19.01
C THR A 71 -20.84 -32.35 -18.81
N PRO A 72 -22.11 -32.79 -18.94
CA PRO A 72 -22.43 -34.22 -18.86
C PRO A 72 -21.69 -35.05 -19.92
N LEU A 73 -21.49 -34.49 -21.12
CA LEU A 73 -20.73 -35.17 -22.18
C LEU A 73 -19.23 -35.21 -21.87
N TYR A 74 -18.68 -34.15 -21.28
CA TYR A 74 -17.31 -34.14 -20.78
C TYR A 74 -17.09 -35.26 -19.75
N LYS A 75 -18.00 -35.38 -18.77
CA LYS A 75 -17.99 -36.43 -17.75
C LYS A 75 -18.01 -37.82 -18.37
N LEU A 76 -18.97 -38.06 -19.27
CA LEU A 76 -19.12 -39.35 -19.94
C LEU A 76 -17.82 -39.74 -20.66
N LYS A 77 -17.27 -38.84 -21.47
CA LYS A 77 -16.02 -39.08 -22.21
C LYS A 77 -14.82 -39.32 -21.29
N ALA A 78 -14.71 -38.56 -20.21
CA ALA A 78 -13.60 -38.67 -19.26
C ALA A 78 -13.68 -39.94 -18.40
N ASP A 79 -14.88 -40.36 -17.99
CA ASP A 79 -15.10 -41.58 -17.22
C ASP A 79 -15.01 -42.83 -18.10
N GLU A 80 -15.50 -42.80 -19.36
CA GLU A 80 -15.36 -43.90 -20.33
C GLU A 80 -13.91 -44.15 -20.75
N ALA A 81 -13.09 -43.10 -20.83
CA ALA A 81 -11.65 -43.23 -21.10
C ALA A 81 -10.92 -44.11 -20.09
N ARG A 82 -11.47 -44.27 -18.87
CA ARG A 82 -10.99 -45.21 -17.85
C ARG A 82 -11.26 -46.68 -18.18
N GLY A 83 -12.24 -46.95 -19.03
CA GLY A 83 -12.67 -48.30 -19.44
C GLY A 83 -11.83 -48.94 -20.55
N GLY A 84 -10.83 -48.24 -21.08
CA GLY A 84 -9.85 -48.81 -22.02
C GLY A 84 -10.26 -48.86 -23.49
N VAL A 85 -11.29 -48.13 -23.92
CA VAL A 85 -11.70 -48.07 -25.34
C VAL A 85 -11.57 -46.64 -25.88
N GLY A 86 -10.44 -46.37 -26.54
CA GLY A 86 -10.15 -45.11 -27.23
C GLY A 86 -8.81 -44.49 -26.82
N TYR A 87 -7.76 -44.75 -27.58
CA TYR A 87 -6.39 -44.28 -27.33
C TYR A 87 -6.30 -42.74 -27.21
N GLU A 88 -7.15 -42.01 -27.93
CA GLU A 88 -7.17 -40.54 -27.97
C GLU A 88 -7.76 -39.88 -26.72
N LYS A 89 -8.70 -40.55 -26.03
CA LYS A 89 -9.45 -39.99 -24.88
C LYS A 89 -8.76 -40.22 -23.52
N THR A 90 -7.68 -40.98 -23.50
CA THR A 90 -6.98 -41.45 -22.28
C THR A 90 -6.01 -40.39 -21.70
N ILE A 91 -5.69 -39.36 -22.50
CA ILE A 91 -4.54 -38.46 -22.27
C ILE A 91 -4.77 -37.48 -21.12
N ILE A 92 -5.86 -36.71 -21.19
CA ILE A 92 -6.23 -35.72 -20.18
C ILE A 92 -6.49 -36.42 -18.84
N THR A 93 -7.14 -37.59 -18.88
CA THR A 93 -7.47 -38.42 -17.72
C THR A 93 -6.21 -38.95 -17.00
N SER A 94 -5.15 -39.29 -17.74
CA SER A 94 -3.89 -39.80 -17.16
C SER A 94 -3.13 -38.70 -16.43
N GLU A 95 -2.93 -37.54 -17.06
CA GLU A 95 -2.20 -36.42 -16.44
C GLU A 95 -3.00 -35.74 -15.32
N LEU A 96 -4.33 -35.67 -15.45
CA LEU A 96 -5.22 -35.27 -14.36
C LEU A 96 -5.11 -36.20 -13.15
N TYR A 97 -4.98 -37.50 -13.38
CA TYR A 97 -4.89 -38.50 -12.32
C TYR A 97 -3.55 -38.47 -11.59
N GLU A 98 -2.44 -38.29 -12.32
CA GLU A 98 -1.10 -38.14 -11.76
C GLU A 98 -0.96 -36.85 -10.91
N ASN A 99 -1.74 -35.83 -11.22
CA ASN A 99 -1.70 -34.52 -10.56
C ASN A 99 -2.90 -34.25 -9.64
N VAL A 100 -3.59 -35.30 -9.17
CA VAL A 100 -4.71 -35.19 -8.22
C VAL A 100 -4.24 -34.45 -6.95
N GLY A 101 -4.88 -33.31 -6.67
CA GLY A 101 -4.55 -32.45 -5.52
C GLY A 101 -3.67 -31.24 -5.85
N SER A 102 -3.18 -31.13 -7.09
CA SER A 102 -2.50 -29.93 -7.58
C SER A 102 -3.47 -28.79 -7.88
N SER A 103 -2.96 -27.55 -7.93
CA SER A 103 -3.71 -26.37 -8.40
C SER A 103 -3.59 -26.18 -9.92
N LYS A 104 -3.06 -27.16 -10.67
CA LYS A 104 -2.87 -27.07 -12.13
C LYS A 104 -4.21 -27.08 -12.86
N PHE A 105 -5.17 -27.88 -12.39
CA PHE A 105 -6.46 -28.06 -13.05
C PHE A 105 -7.57 -27.26 -12.37
N ILE A 106 -8.33 -26.52 -13.17
CA ILE A 106 -9.39 -25.61 -12.74
C ILE A 106 -10.71 -26.08 -13.35
N PRO A 107 -11.54 -26.82 -12.59
CA PRO A 107 -12.89 -27.20 -13.02
C PRO A 107 -13.81 -25.98 -13.14
N VAL A 108 -14.42 -25.82 -14.31
CA VAL A 108 -15.32 -24.70 -14.63
C VAL A 108 -16.64 -25.21 -15.21
N ILE A 109 -17.78 -24.71 -14.73
CA ILE A 109 -19.10 -24.93 -15.35
C ILE A 109 -19.61 -23.61 -15.91
N LEU A 110 -19.80 -23.56 -17.24
CA LEU A 110 -20.28 -22.38 -17.96
C LEU A 110 -21.80 -22.24 -17.92
N ASP A 111 -22.53 -23.35 -17.91
CA ASP A 111 -23.99 -23.35 -17.93
C ASP A 111 -24.54 -23.54 -16.51
N GLU A 112 -25.19 -22.50 -16.01
CA GLU A 112 -25.83 -22.43 -14.70
C GLU A 112 -26.95 -23.47 -14.49
N ASN A 113 -27.53 -24.00 -15.57
CA ASN A 113 -28.61 -24.99 -15.49
C ASN A 113 -28.09 -26.42 -15.30
N LEU A 114 -26.77 -26.63 -15.37
CA LEU A 114 -26.17 -27.94 -15.21
C LEU A 114 -25.93 -28.26 -13.74
N ASP A 115 -26.39 -29.44 -13.30
CA ASP A 115 -25.97 -29.98 -12.01
C ASP A 115 -24.51 -30.44 -12.08
N PHE A 116 -23.72 -29.93 -11.15
CA PHE A 116 -22.33 -30.31 -10.99
C PHE A 116 -22.12 -31.82 -10.80
N ASN A 117 -23.00 -32.50 -10.07
CA ASN A 117 -22.86 -33.94 -9.85
C ASN A 117 -22.96 -34.71 -11.17
N ASP A 118 -23.68 -34.16 -12.15
CA ASP A 118 -23.87 -34.75 -13.48
C ASP A 118 -22.73 -34.39 -14.44
N CYS A 119 -21.90 -33.38 -14.11
CA CYS A 119 -20.86 -32.87 -15.00
C CYS A 119 -19.43 -33.19 -14.54
N ILE A 120 -19.20 -33.48 -13.25
CA ILE A 120 -17.86 -33.75 -12.75
C ILE A 120 -17.43 -35.22 -12.97
N PRO A 121 -16.29 -35.47 -13.64
CA PRO A 121 -15.69 -36.80 -13.71
C PRO A 121 -15.38 -37.37 -12.32
N ASN A 122 -15.52 -38.69 -12.17
CA ASN A 122 -15.41 -39.34 -10.87
C ASN A 122 -14.05 -39.11 -10.18
N PHE A 123 -12.97 -38.94 -10.95
CA PHE A 123 -11.64 -38.70 -10.40
C PHE A 123 -11.43 -37.26 -9.90
N LEU A 124 -12.15 -36.27 -10.43
CA LEU A 124 -12.10 -34.86 -10.00
C LEU A 124 -12.94 -34.58 -8.74
N THR A 125 -13.82 -35.50 -8.34
CA THR A 125 -14.63 -35.35 -7.12
C THR A 125 -13.81 -35.21 -5.83
N LYS A 126 -12.54 -35.63 -5.85
CA LYS A 126 -11.58 -35.55 -4.72
C LYS A 126 -10.83 -34.21 -4.65
N THR A 127 -10.82 -33.41 -5.72
CA THR A 127 -10.17 -32.08 -5.80
C THR A 127 -11.20 -30.96 -5.65
N ARG A 128 -11.88 -30.89 -4.49
CA ARG A 128 -12.94 -29.90 -4.24
C ARG A 128 -12.47 -28.47 -3.95
N LYS A 129 -11.17 -28.18 -4.06
CA LYS A 129 -10.60 -26.92 -3.55
C LYS A 129 -10.84 -25.70 -4.45
N THR A 130 -11.22 -25.87 -5.71
CA THR A 130 -11.33 -24.74 -6.66
C THR A 130 -12.30 -25.05 -7.80
N ILE A 131 -13.59 -25.13 -7.52
CA ILE A 131 -14.62 -25.28 -8.55
C ILE A 131 -15.21 -23.90 -8.80
N VAL A 132 -15.07 -23.39 -10.02
CA VAL A 132 -15.66 -22.10 -10.41
C VAL A 132 -16.95 -22.36 -11.19
N ARG A 133 -18.05 -21.74 -10.76
CA ARG A 133 -19.36 -21.92 -11.39
C ARG A 133 -19.89 -20.57 -11.82
N SER A 134 -20.54 -20.53 -12.98
CA SER A 134 -21.38 -19.40 -13.33
C SER A 134 -22.57 -19.37 -12.37
N THR A 135 -22.45 -18.63 -11.27
CA THR A 135 -23.55 -18.33 -10.36
C THR A 135 -24.03 -16.92 -10.65
N PHE A 136 -25.24 -16.80 -11.19
CA PHE A 136 -25.87 -15.55 -11.58
C PHE A 136 -25.62 -14.36 -10.65
N ASN A 137 -25.08 -13.28 -11.24
CA ASN A 137 -25.48 -11.87 -11.07
C ASN A 137 -24.72 -10.94 -12.04
N SER A 138 -23.56 -11.35 -12.56
CA SER A 138 -22.89 -10.72 -13.71
C SER A 138 -21.88 -11.69 -14.36
N ASN A 139 -21.76 -11.69 -15.70
CA ASN A 139 -20.70 -12.44 -16.40
C ASN A 139 -19.29 -11.98 -15.97
N ASP A 140 -19.16 -10.73 -15.51
CA ASP A 140 -17.89 -10.15 -15.10
C ASP A 140 -17.32 -10.75 -13.81
N ASP A 141 -18.17 -11.04 -12.81
CA ASP A 141 -17.75 -11.66 -11.54
C ASP A 141 -17.23 -13.09 -11.75
N PHE A 142 -17.89 -13.85 -12.62
CA PHE A 142 -17.49 -15.21 -12.97
C PHE A 142 -16.11 -15.24 -13.64
N ILE A 143 -15.90 -14.37 -14.63
CA ILE A 143 -14.61 -14.27 -15.32
C ILE A 143 -13.53 -13.74 -14.37
N ASP A 144 -13.88 -12.84 -13.45
CA ASP A 144 -12.96 -12.36 -12.41
C ASP A 144 -12.55 -13.44 -11.42
N GLU A 145 -13.45 -14.34 -11.03
CA GLU A 145 -13.11 -15.50 -10.22
C GLU A 145 -12.11 -16.42 -10.93
N ILE A 146 -12.32 -16.71 -12.22
CA ILE A 146 -11.39 -17.52 -13.02
C ILE A 146 -10.02 -16.87 -13.08
N GLY A 147 -9.94 -15.57 -13.39
CA GLY A 147 -8.68 -14.81 -13.42
C GLY A 147 -7.95 -14.85 -12.08
N ARG A 148 -8.68 -14.63 -10.98
CA ARG A 148 -8.12 -14.69 -9.61
C ARG A 148 -7.55 -16.07 -9.26
N VAL A 149 -8.25 -17.15 -9.62
CA VAL A 149 -7.79 -18.52 -9.40
C VAL A 149 -6.48 -18.79 -10.14
N ILE A 150 -6.39 -18.35 -11.40
CA ILE A 150 -5.22 -18.54 -12.26
C ILE A 150 -3.98 -17.86 -11.65
N TYR A 151 -4.13 -16.61 -11.23
CA TYR A 151 -3.05 -15.84 -10.59
C TYR A 151 -2.84 -16.17 -9.11
N GLN A 152 -3.63 -17.08 -8.53
CA GLN A 152 -3.64 -17.40 -7.09
C GLN A 152 -3.85 -16.15 -6.20
N ARG A 153 -4.67 -15.21 -6.68
CA ARG A 153 -4.99 -13.94 -6.00
C ARG A 153 -6.39 -14.01 -5.39
N PRO A 154 -6.53 -14.29 -4.08
CA PRO A 154 -7.85 -14.44 -3.45
C PRO A 154 -8.68 -13.15 -3.51
N LYS A 155 -10.02 -13.29 -3.56
CA LYS A 155 -10.94 -12.14 -3.62
C LYS A 155 -10.78 -11.18 -2.44
N ASN A 156 -10.62 -11.78 -1.27
CA ASN A 156 -10.26 -11.12 -0.03
C ASN A 156 -8.86 -11.62 0.36
N PRO A 157 -7.78 -10.91 0.00
CA PRO A 157 -6.46 -11.25 0.51
C PRO A 157 -6.50 -11.17 2.04
N LYS A 158 -5.83 -12.13 2.70
CA LYS A 158 -5.57 -11.97 4.13
C LYS A 158 -4.89 -10.60 4.30
N PRO A 159 -5.35 -9.76 5.23
CA PRO A 159 -4.58 -8.56 5.56
C PRO A 159 -3.15 -9.00 5.92
N PRO A 160 -2.14 -8.15 5.66
CA PRO A 160 -0.79 -8.42 6.13
C PRO A 160 -0.82 -8.80 7.61
N LEU A 161 0.04 -9.74 8.00
CA LEU A 161 0.16 -10.11 9.40
C LEU A 161 0.69 -8.89 10.15
N GLY A 162 -0.16 -8.27 10.96
CA GLY A 162 0.30 -7.28 11.92
C GLY A 162 1.32 -7.90 12.88
N ARG A 163 2.18 -7.07 13.47
CA ARG A 163 3.11 -7.52 14.53
C ARG A 163 2.30 -8.21 15.62
N ASN A 164 2.68 -9.43 16.02
CA ASN A 164 2.09 -10.06 17.20
C ASN A 164 2.48 -9.22 18.43
N ILE A 165 1.55 -8.39 18.90
CA ILE A 165 1.76 -7.48 20.04
C ILE A 165 1.82 -8.24 21.38
N LEU A 166 1.62 -9.57 21.36
CA LEU A 166 1.81 -10.49 22.48
C LEU A 166 3.15 -11.24 22.40
N ASP A 167 3.82 -11.30 21.24
CA ASP A 167 5.15 -11.90 21.13
C ASP A 167 6.20 -10.86 21.57
N GLN A 168 6.78 -11.14 22.75
CA GLN A 168 7.84 -10.39 23.40
C GLN A 168 7.45 -9.00 23.94
N MET A 169 6.33 -8.90 24.66
CA MET A 169 6.30 -7.88 25.70
C MET A 169 7.17 -8.36 26.87
N PRO A 170 8.11 -7.55 27.37
CA PRO A 170 8.81 -7.90 28.59
C PRO A 170 7.78 -8.02 29.73
N GLU A 171 7.83 -9.11 30.51
CA GLU A 171 6.94 -9.30 31.68
C GLU A 171 7.09 -8.16 32.70
N VAL A 172 8.24 -7.47 32.68
CA VAL A 172 8.58 -6.33 33.52
C VAL A 172 9.33 -5.29 32.70
N ALA A 173 8.90 -4.04 32.72
CA ALA A 173 9.66 -2.92 32.14
C ALA A 173 10.95 -2.66 32.93
N ILE A 174 12.02 -2.31 32.21
CA ILE A 174 13.28 -1.88 32.83
C ILE A 174 13.01 -0.58 33.63
N PRO A 175 13.47 -0.47 34.88
CA PRO A 175 13.35 0.77 35.65
C PRO A 175 13.92 1.96 34.87
N ILE A 176 13.17 3.07 34.83
CA ILE A 176 13.50 4.25 34.02
C ILE A 176 14.91 4.75 34.34
N GLU A 177 15.36 4.66 35.58
CA GLU A 177 16.68 5.07 36.05
C GLU A 177 17.82 4.30 35.37
N GLN A 178 17.60 3.02 35.04
CA GLN A 178 18.58 2.13 34.43
C GLN A 178 18.71 2.32 32.90
N ILE A 179 17.76 3.02 32.28
CA ILE A 179 17.80 3.27 30.84
C ILE A 179 18.69 4.49 30.57
N ASP A 180 19.90 4.26 30.04
CA ASP A 180 20.77 5.33 29.56
C ASP A 180 20.40 5.71 28.11
N ILE A 181 19.71 6.85 27.96
CA ILE A 181 19.22 7.32 26.65
C ILE A 181 20.38 7.67 25.72
N VAL A 182 21.50 8.18 26.25
CA VAL A 182 22.67 8.54 25.43
C VAL A 182 23.31 7.26 24.89
N GLN A 183 23.40 6.21 25.69
CA GLN A 183 23.92 4.92 25.24
C GLN A 183 22.96 4.26 24.24
N VAL A 184 21.66 4.33 24.46
CA VAL A 184 20.62 3.85 23.52
C VAL A 184 20.80 4.47 22.13
N ILE A 185 21.02 5.79 22.06
CA ILE A 185 21.26 6.50 20.79
C ILE A 185 22.57 6.04 20.15
N LYS A 186 23.65 5.95 20.91
CA LYS A 186 24.98 5.56 20.39
C LYS A 186 25.02 4.13 19.85
N GLU A 187 24.33 3.21 20.52
CA GLU A 187 24.29 1.80 20.16
C GLU A 187 23.15 1.46 19.19
N ASN A 188 22.30 2.42 18.82
CA ASN A 188 21.05 2.23 18.07
C ASN A 188 20.12 1.16 18.70
N ASN A 189 20.18 0.99 20.02
CA ASN A 189 19.38 0.02 20.76
C ASN A 189 18.01 0.63 21.14
N HIS A 190 17.28 1.09 20.14
CA HIS A 190 16.03 1.84 20.36
C HIS A 190 14.88 0.98 20.89
N GLN A 191 14.98 -0.36 20.76
CA GLN A 191 13.97 -1.31 21.19
C GLN A 191 13.63 -1.16 22.68
N VAL A 192 14.62 -0.93 23.54
CA VAL A 192 14.39 -0.80 24.99
C VAL A 192 13.44 0.35 25.33
N VAL A 193 13.56 1.48 24.63
CA VAL A 193 12.69 2.65 24.85
C VAL A 193 11.27 2.36 24.35
N PHE A 194 11.15 1.76 23.17
CA PHE A 194 9.87 1.39 22.59
C PHE A 194 9.11 0.38 23.47
N ASP A 195 9.75 -0.73 23.84
CA ASP A 195 9.12 -1.80 24.63
C ASP A 195 8.72 -1.29 26.03
N THR A 196 9.54 -0.45 26.66
CA THR A 196 9.24 0.15 27.97
C THR A 196 8.05 1.13 27.88
N ALA A 197 8.01 2.00 26.87
CA ALA A 197 6.90 2.92 26.66
C ALA A 197 5.60 2.17 26.38
N LEU A 198 5.66 1.14 25.53
CA LEU A 198 4.51 0.31 25.17
C LEU A 198 3.98 -0.45 26.40
N PHE A 199 4.89 -0.98 27.22
CA PHE A 199 4.53 -1.62 28.49
C PHE A 199 3.74 -0.68 29.39
N TYR A 200 4.27 0.51 29.70
CA TYR A 200 3.57 1.46 30.59
C TYR A 200 2.21 1.90 30.04
N ALA A 201 2.12 2.17 28.73
CA ALA A 201 0.88 2.57 28.10
C ALA A 201 -0.19 1.45 28.14
N LYS A 202 0.20 0.19 27.90
CA LYS A 202 -0.69 -0.96 28.03
C LYS A 202 -1.13 -1.25 29.47
N GLN A 203 -0.24 -1.01 30.45
CA GLN A 203 -0.59 -1.10 31.87
C GLN A 203 -1.39 0.11 32.38
N ASN A 204 -1.69 1.08 31.51
CA ASN A 204 -2.36 2.33 31.86
C ASN A 204 -1.61 3.15 32.94
N ASP A 205 -0.29 2.99 33.00
CA ASP A 205 0.60 3.71 33.92
C ASP A 205 1.02 5.06 33.31
N GLU A 206 0.13 6.04 33.44
CA GLU A 206 0.37 7.39 32.93
C GLU A 206 1.58 8.07 33.58
N HIS A 207 1.84 7.78 34.86
CA HIS A 207 2.93 8.41 35.59
C HIS A 207 4.29 7.97 35.05
N SER A 208 4.50 6.65 34.95
CA SER A 208 5.76 6.09 34.44
C SER A 208 5.96 6.39 32.96
N TYR A 209 4.90 6.32 32.14
CA TYR A 209 4.97 6.69 30.72
C TYR A 209 5.42 8.15 30.55
N ARG A 210 4.81 9.10 31.28
CA ARG A 210 5.19 10.52 31.20
C ARG A 210 6.58 10.78 31.77
N ALA A 211 6.98 10.05 32.82
CA ALA A 211 8.33 10.14 33.36
C ALA A 211 9.39 9.68 32.34
N LEU A 212 9.14 8.57 31.64
CA LEU A 212 9.98 8.07 30.56
C LEU A 212 10.04 9.09 29.41
N ALA A 213 8.89 9.55 28.92
CA ALA A 213 8.80 10.55 27.84
C ALA A 213 9.59 11.82 28.17
N LYS A 214 9.48 12.31 29.42
CA LYS A 214 10.23 13.48 29.90
C LYS A 214 11.73 13.24 29.92
N LYS A 215 12.18 12.07 30.41
CA LYS A 215 13.61 11.71 30.42
C LYS A 215 14.16 11.60 29.00
N VAL A 216 13.47 10.89 28.12
CA VAL A 216 13.82 10.73 26.69
C VAL A 216 13.92 12.09 26.02
N LYS A 217 12.89 12.93 26.12
CA LYS A 217 12.86 14.27 25.51
C LYS A 217 14.06 15.12 25.94
N LYS A 218 14.36 15.15 27.24
CA LYS A 218 15.49 15.94 27.78
C LYS A 218 16.83 15.51 27.21
N GLU A 219 17.13 14.21 27.22
CA GLU A 219 18.43 13.70 26.75
C GLU A 219 18.54 13.76 25.22
N VAL A 220 17.46 13.45 24.48
CA VAL A 220 17.42 13.58 23.01
C VAL A 220 17.67 15.04 22.58
N ILE A 221 16.99 16.02 23.17
CA ILE A 221 17.20 17.44 22.84
C ILE A 221 18.67 17.84 23.10
N LYS A 222 19.24 17.40 24.22
CA LYS A 222 20.64 17.68 24.55
C LYS A 222 21.60 17.11 23.48
N GLU A 223 21.41 15.87 23.06
CA GLU A 223 22.25 15.24 22.02
C GLU A 223 22.03 15.88 20.64
N LEU A 224 20.80 16.29 20.30
CA LEU A 224 20.52 17.04 19.07
C LEU A 224 21.27 18.39 19.05
N LEU A 225 21.34 19.11 20.18
CA LEU A 225 22.10 20.36 20.27
C LEU A 225 23.61 20.14 20.12
N VAL A 226 24.14 19.04 20.67
CA VAL A 226 25.55 18.65 20.48
C VAL A 226 25.84 18.37 19.00
N LEU A 227 24.97 17.59 18.33
CA LEU A 227 25.10 17.32 16.89
C LEU A 227 24.99 18.60 16.06
N ARG A 228 24.07 19.50 16.40
CA ARG A 228 23.94 20.80 15.75
C ARG A 228 25.25 21.57 15.80
N ASP A 229 25.85 21.69 16.98
CA ASP A 229 27.10 22.43 17.18
C ASP A 229 28.27 21.77 16.43
N GLN A 230 28.30 20.44 16.37
CA GLN A 230 29.28 19.68 15.60
C GLN A 230 29.19 19.97 14.10
N TYR A 231 27.98 20.11 13.55
CA TYR A 231 27.73 20.33 12.12
C TYR A 231 27.41 21.79 11.76
N ALA A 232 27.57 22.73 12.70
CA ALA A 232 27.25 24.15 12.51
C ALA A 232 28.14 24.83 11.45
N ILE A 233 29.36 24.30 11.22
CA ILE A 233 30.32 24.84 10.26
C ILE A 233 30.21 24.05 8.95
N SER A 234 29.64 24.69 7.93
CA SER A 234 29.50 24.27 6.52
C SER A 234 29.42 22.76 6.27
N VAL A 235 28.21 22.20 6.26
CA VAL A 235 27.92 20.88 5.68
C VAL A 235 27.94 21.02 4.15
N THR A 236 28.73 20.19 3.47
CA THR A 236 28.74 20.11 2.00
C THR A 236 27.50 19.36 1.50
N GLU A 237 26.99 19.70 0.31
CA GLU A 237 25.76 19.09 -0.24
C GLU A 237 25.82 17.56 -0.33
N ASP A 238 27.02 16.99 -0.59
CA ASP A 238 27.24 15.54 -0.69
C ASP A 238 27.10 14.80 0.65
N LYS A 239 27.25 15.49 1.78
CA LYS A 239 27.11 14.92 3.14
C LYS A 239 25.74 15.16 3.76
N LEU A 240 24.85 15.82 3.02
CA LEU A 240 23.58 16.29 3.55
C LEU A 240 22.71 15.17 4.13
N PHE A 241 22.52 14.10 3.34
CA PHE A 241 21.70 12.95 3.75
C PHE A 241 22.34 12.17 4.91
N GLU A 242 23.66 12.03 4.94
CA GLU A 242 24.38 11.39 6.05
C GLU A 242 24.17 12.16 7.37
N VAL A 243 24.21 13.50 7.31
CA VAL A 243 23.95 14.36 8.46
C VAL A 243 22.48 14.28 8.88
N ALA A 244 21.55 14.29 7.93
CA ALA A 244 20.13 14.10 8.18
C ALA A 244 19.84 12.77 8.90
N ASP A 245 20.45 11.67 8.46
CA ASP A 245 20.33 10.35 9.09
C ASP A 245 20.78 10.37 10.56
N LYS A 246 21.84 11.11 10.89
CA LYS A 246 22.32 11.25 12.28
C LYS A 246 21.28 11.94 13.16
N PHE A 247 20.73 13.08 12.72
CA PHE A 247 19.70 13.79 13.48
C PHE A 247 18.43 12.94 13.67
N ILE A 248 18.00 12.23 12.62
CA ILE A 248 16.80 11.38 12.67
C ILE A 248 16.99 10.21 13.65
N ASN A 249 18.13 9.52 13.61
CA ASN A 249 18.41 8.44 14.55
C ASN A 249 18.57 8.95 15.99
N THR A 250 19.14 10.14 16.20
CA THR A 250 19.17 10.76 17.53
C THR A 250 17.77 11.10 18.05
N ALA A 251 16.84 11.50 17.17
CA ALA A 251 15.45 11.79 17.52
C ALA A 251 14.58 10.53 17.69
N ALA A 252 15.00 9.38 17.14
CA ALA A 252 14.21 8.16 17.09
C ALA A 252 13.61 7.69 18.44
N PRO A 253 14.33 7.75 19.58
CA PRO A 253 13.74 7.40 20.88
C PRO A 253 12.48 8.22 21.21
N LEU A 254 12.44 9.49 20.81
CA LEU A 254 11.30 10.38 21.05
C LEU A 254 10.10 9.98 20.19
N TYR A 255 10.33 9.62 18.92
CA TYR A 255 9.30 9.08 18.03
C TYR A 255 8.73 7.77 18.57
N LEU A 256 9.60 6.86 19.02
CA LEU A 256 9.19 5.55 19.48
C LEU A 256 8.37 5.58 20.76
N VAL A 257 8.60 6.54 21.66
CA VAL A 257 7.70 6.74 22.81
C VAL A 257 6.30 7.08 22.31
N ALA A 258 6.17 8.04 21.39
CA ALA A 258 4.89 8.42 20.80
C ALA A 258 4.22 7.24 20.08
N PHE A 259 4.95 6.55 19.20
CA PHE A 259 4.41 5.41 18.46
C PHE A 259 4.01 4.26 19.37
N ALA A 260 4.75 4.01 20.46
CA ALA A 260 4.36 3.04 21.47
C ALA A 260 3.07 3.43 22.20
N GLY A 261 2.86 4.72 22.49
CA GLY A 261 1.60 5.22 23.05
C GLY A 261 0.42 5.03 22.10
N TYR A 262 0.62 5.21 20.79
CA TYR A 262 -0.38 4.91 19.78
C TYR A 262 -0.67 3.39 19.68
N LEU A 263 0.37 2.57 19.54
CA LEU A 263 0.29 1.11 19.40
C LEU A 263 -0.11 0.38 20.69
N SER A 264 -0.26 1.09 21.81
CA SER A 264 -0.87 0.53 23.01
C SER A 264 -2.38 0.38 22.88
N PHE A 265 -3.01 0.99 21.86
CA PHE A 265 -4.46 1.03 21.63
C PHE A 265 -5.23 1.54 22.85
N ASN A 266 -4.61 2.44 23.62
CA ASN A 266 -5.22 3.06 24.79
C ASN A 266 -5.43 4.55 24.50
N GLU A 267 -6.70 4.98 24.50
CA GLU A 267 -7.10 6.36 24.16
C GLU A 267 -6.39 7.45 24.95
N LYS A 268 -5.91 7.15 26.16
CA LYS A 268 -5.16 8.11 26.98
C LYS A 268 -3.75 8.40 26.45
N PHE A 269 -3.20 7.48 25.66
CA PHE A 269 -1.84 7.53 25.15
C PHE A 269 -1.80 7.66 23.62
N SER A 270 -2.93 7.52 22.93
CA SER A 270 -2.98 7.46 21.47
C SER A 270 -2.90 8.82 20.76
N LYS A 271 -3.07 9.94 21.48
CA LYS A 271 -2.95 11.30 20.91
C LYS A 271 -1.53 11.82 21.04
N GLN A 272 -0.77 11.79 19.94
CA GLN A 272 0.67 12.08 19.92
C GLN A 272 1.06 13.19 18.93
N GLU A 273 0.08 13.87 18.35
CA GLU A 273 0.27 14.96 17.38
C GLU A 273 1.03 16.14 18.01
N GLY A 274 0.87 16.34 19.33
CA GLY A 274 1.55 17.38 20.10
C GLY A 274 3.08 17.30 20.06
N LEU A 275 3.67 16.14 19.76
CA LEU A 275 5.12 16.00 19.59
C LEU A 275 5.64 16.87 18.43
N LEU A 276 4.82 17.20 17.43
CA LEU A 276 5.20 18.12 16.36
C LEU A 276 5.63 19.48 16.89
N VAL A 277 4.94 20.00 17.91
CA VAL A 277 5.28 21.30 18.51
C VAL A 277 6.66 21.22 19.18
N ASP A 278 6.92 20.12 19.88
CA ASP A 278 8.20 19.91 20.57
C ASP A 278 9.38 19.75 19.60
N LEU A 279 9.17 19.09 18.46
CA LEU A 279 10.18 18.90 17.42
C LEU A 279 10.48 20.19 16.65
N LEU A 280 9.46 21.04 16.43
CA LEU A 280 9.60 22.28 15.67
C LEU A 280 10.05 23.46 16.54
N ALA A 281 9.84 23.41 17.86
CA ALA A 281 10.24 24.44 18.80
C ALA A 281 11.25 23.91 19.84
N ILE A 282 12.33 23.30 19.37
CA ILE A 282 13.39 22.76 20.24
C ILE A 282 14.04 23.88 21.04
N GLU A 283 13.98 23.76 22.38
CA GLU A 283 14.59 24.73 23.28
C GLU A 283 16.11 24.82 23.06
N GLY A 284 16.63 26.05 22.94
CA GLY A 284 18.04 26.28 22.67
C GLY A 284 18.45 26.12 21.21
N TRP A 285 17.53 25.76 20.31
CA TRP A 285 17.75 25.77 18.87
C TRP A 285 17.69 27.19 18.32
N LYS A 286 18.84 27.87 18.30
CA LYS A 286 18.97 29.25 17.79
C LYS A 286 19.43 29.26 16.34
N GLU A 287 18.78 30.08 15.52
CA GLU A 287 19.29 30.48 14.22
C GLU A 287 20.53 31.36 14.43
N TYR A 288 21.73 30.85 14.11
CA TYR A 288 22.90 31.71 14.00
C TYR A 288 22.95 32.28 12.59
N SER A 289 23.42 33.52 12.45
CA SER A 289 23.47 34.24 11.17
C SER A 289 24.33 33.49 10.14
N GLY A 290 23.69 32.72 9.27
CA GLY A 290 24.30 31.92 8.21
C GLY A 290 23.27 30.98 7.58
N ARG A 291 23.37 30.70 6.27
CA ARG A 291 22.49 29.72 5.59
C ARG A 291 23.06 28.31 5.76
N THR A 292 23.10 27.80 7.00
CA THR A 292 23.51 26.42 7.22
C THR A 292 22.26 25.55 7.27
N ILE A 293 22.21 24.54 6.40
CA ILE A 293 21.14 23.55 6.30
C ILE A 293 20.72 23.00 7.67
N VAL A 294 21.67 22.83 8.59
CA VAL A 294 21.44 22.34 9.96
C VAL A 294 20.41 23.16 10.75
N TYR A 295 20.17 24.43 10.41
CA TYR A 295 19.11 25.21 11.08
C TYR A 295 17.71 24.66 10.84
N HIS A 296 17.48 24.05 9.67
CA HIS A 296 16.19 23.51 9.26
C HIS A 296 15.99 22.03 9.62
N ILE A 297 16.76 21.53 10.60
CA ILE A 297 16.59 20.18 11.14
C ILE A 297 15.26 20.02 11.90
N PRO A 298 14.77 20.98 12.69
CA PRO A 298 13.44 20.89 13.31
C PRO A 298 12.34 20.55 12.30
N GLU A 299 12.35 21.18 11.13
CA GLU A 299 11.40 20.94 10.05
C GLU A 299 11.58 19.56 9.41
N LEU A 300 12.82 19.10 9.24
CA LEU A 300 13.12 17.73 8.84
C LEU A 300 12.54 16.74 9.85
N LEU A 301 12.79 16.92 11.15
CA LEU A 301 12.30 16.03 12.20
C LEU A 301 10.77 16.02 12.27
N GLY A 302 10.13 17.18 12.10
CA GLY A 302 8.67 17.31 12.01
C GLY A 302 8.11 16.56 10.80
N TYR A 303 8.69 16.78 9.61
CA TYR A 303 8.33 16.11 8.36
C TYR A 303 8.41 14.58 8.50
N MET A 304 9.54 14.07 9.00
CA MET A 304 9.73 12.63 9.23
C MET A 304 8.69 12.07 10.20
N TYR A 305 8.47 12.76 11.32
CA TYR A 305 7.55 12.31 12.36
C TYR A 305 6.12 12.17 11.84
N HIS A 306 5.55 13.22 11.25
CA HIS A 306 4.13 13.17 10.87
C HIS A 306 3.85 12.19 9.73
N HIS A 307 4.80 12.00 8.80
CA HIS A 307 4.65 11.02 7.73
C HIS A 307 4.72 9.59 8.28
N ILE A 308 5.66 9.30 9.17
CA ILE A 308 5.78 7.97 9.77
C ILE A 308 4.60 7.68 10.69
N TYR A 309 4.18 8.67 11.48
CA TYR A 309 3.03 8.54 12.37
C TYR A 309 1.72 8.33 11.59
N GLY A 310 1.52 9.13 10.52
CA GLY A 310 0.38 8.98 9.63
C GLY A 310 0.39 7.65 8.87
N ALA A 311 1.55 7.21 8.39
CA ALA A 311 1.71 5.88 7.81
C ALA A 311 1.36 4.78 8.84
N LEU A 312 1.81 4.92 10.09
CA LEU A 312 1.49 3.97 11.14
C LEU A 312 -0.01 3.89 11.43
N GLN A 313 -0.73 5.01 11.36
CA GLN A 313 -2.18 5.05 11.49
C GLN A 313 -2.88 4.34 10.32
N ILE A 314 -2.42 4.56 9.08
CA ILE A 314 -2.94 3.85 7.90
C ILE A 314 -2.70 2.34 8.00
N ASP A 315 -1.50 1.92 8.42
CA ASP A 315 -1.14 0.51 8.57
C ASP A 315 -2.03 -0.21 9.60
N ASN A 316 -2.56 0.52 10.57
CA ASN A 316 -3.49 0.03 11.59
C ASN A 316 -4.97 0.33 11.27
N ASP A 317 -5.29 0.72 10.03
CA ASP A 317 -6.64 1.02 9.54
C ASP A 317 -7.37 2.14 10.32
N ASP A 318 -6.61 3.09 10.90
CA ASP A 318 -7.12 4.21 11.69
C ASP A 318 -7.14 5.52 10.89
N VAL A 319 -7.94 5.52 9.81
CA VAL A 319 -8.05 6.65 8.87
C VAL A 319 -8.50 7.94 9.54
N SER A 320 -9.30 7.83 10.61
CA SER A 320 -9.90 9.00 11.25
C SER A 320 -8.86 9.88 11.97
N ARG A 321 -7.83 9.27 12.58
CA ARG A 321 -6.75 10.02 13.25
C ARG A 321 -5.80 10.75 12.32
N VAL A 322 -5.80 10.41 11.03
CA VAL A 322 -5.02 11.18 10.04
C VAL A 322 -5.45 12.65 10.01
N LEU A 323 -6.73 12.95 10.29
CA LEU A 323 -7.20 14.34 10.42
C LEU A 323 -6.57 15.05 11.60
N ASP A 324 -6.37 14.38 12.74
CA ASP A 324 -5.76 15.00 13.92
C ASP A 324 -4.34 15.49 13.59
N ILE A 325 -3.56 14.72 12.81
CA ILE A 325 -2.24 15.13 12.33
C ILE A 325 -2.37 16.25 11.29
N PHE A 326 -3.25 16.06 10.29
CA PHE A 326 -3.42 17.01 9.19
C PHE A 326 -3.79 18.41 9.72
N GLU A 327 -4.73 18.48 10.66
CA GLU A 327 -5.24 19.71 11.28
C GLU A 327 -4.45 20.12 12.55
N GLN A 328 -3.32 19.48 12.85
CA GLN A 328 -2.47 19.88 13.97
C GLN A 328 -1.91 21.28 13.72
N LYS A 329 -2.12 22.19 14.68
CA LYS A 329 -1.46 23.50 14.66
C LYS A 329 -0.01 23.35 15.10
N ILE A 330 0.90 23.87 14.28
CA ILE A 330 2.34 23.81 14.50
C ILE A 330 2.95 25.23 14.51
N PRO A 331 4.03 25.45 15.26
CA PRO A 331 4.68 26.76 15.33
C PRO A 331 5.37 27.10 14.00
N LEU A 332 5.16 28.32 13.52
CA LEU A 332 5.95 28.93 12.44
C LEU A 332 7.15 29.71 12.99
N ASN A 333 6.98 30.26 14.19
CA ASN A 333 7.98 30.95 14.99
C ASN A 333 7.49 30.99 16.44
N SER A 334 8.18 31.73 17.33
CA SER A 334 7.85 31.80 18.76
C SER A 334 6.42 32.24 19.08
N SER A 335 5.73 32.93 18.15
CA SER A 335 4.46 33.61 18.42
C SER A 335 3.33 33.24 17.44
N ASN A 336 3.65 32.62 16.31
CA ASN A 336 2.70 32.32 15.24
C ASN A 336 2.55 30.81 15.04
N TYR A 337 1.32 30.37 14.78
CA TYR A 337 0.97 28.98 14.51
C TYR A 337 0.11 28.90 13.25
N ASP A 338 0.25 27.83 12.48
CA ASP A 338 -0.66 27.48 11.39
C ASP A 338 -0.91 25.97 11.36
N TYR A 339 -1.88 25.53 10.57
CA TYR A 339 -2.15 24.11 10.36
C TYR A 339 -1.00 23.45 9.61
N LEU A 340 -0.61 22.24 10.02
CA LEU A 340 0.48 21.47 9.43
C LEU A 340 0.40 21.45 7.90
N TYR A 341 -0.80 21.20 7.36
CA TYR A 341 -0.97 21.09 5.91
C TYR A 341 -0.64 22.34 5.11
N LYS A 342 -0.56 23.52 5.74
CA LYS A 342 -0.22 24.79 5.08
C LYS A 342 1.27 25.10 5.10
N VAL A 343 2.05 24.39 5.92
CA VAL A 343 3.46 24.73 6.18
C VAL A 343 4.38 23.92 5.26
N LYS A 344 4.71 24.51 4.11
CA LYS A 344 5.50 23.84 3.05
C LYS A 344 6.84 23.26 3.50
N SER A 345 7.49 23.89 4.49
CA SER A 345 8.77 23.42 5.04
C SER A 345 8.66 22.11 5.82
N VAL A 346 7.44 21.65 6.14
CA VAL A 346 7.21 20.35 6.78
C VAL A 346 6.30 19.44 5.97
N THR A 347 5.87 19.82 4.76
CA THR A 347 4.99 18.99 3.91
C THR A 347 5.67 18.50 2.63
N GLY A 348 6.91 18.92 2.39
CA GLY A 348 7.75 18.37 1.33
C GLY A 348 8.93 19.25 0.90
N TRP A 349 8.90 20.57 1.12
CA TRP A 349 9.99 21.46 0.72
C TRP A 349 10.99 21.68 1.86
N ILE A 350 11.65 20.61 2.27
CA ILE A 350 12.54 20.63 3.42
C ILE A 350 13.87 21.25 2.99
N ASP A 351 14.25 22.40 3.56
CA ASP A 351 15.53 23.04 3.22
C ASP A 351 16.71 22.10 3.55
N SER A 352 16.58 21.27 4.59
CA SER A 352 17.54 20.21 4.93
C SER A 352 17.65 19.05 3.94
N LEU A 353 16.79 18.99 2.93
CA LEU A 353 16.84 17.98 1.86
C LEU A 353 16.84 18.65 0.47
N GLY A 354 17.34 19.89 0.41
CA GLY A 354 17.49 20.63 -0.85
C GLY A 354 16.20 21.26 -1.38
N LYS A 355 15.17 21.40 -0.53
CA LYS A 355 13.91 22.09 -0.82
C LYS A 355 13.16 21.53 -2.04
N ASP A 356 13.20 20.21 -2.20
CA ASP A 356 12.56 19.48 -3.29
C ASP A 356 11.64 18.40 -2.71
N CYS A 357 10.35 18.50 -3.04
CA CYS A 357 9.33 17.59 -2.51
C CYS A 357 9.45 16.14 -2.98
N PHE A 358 10.07 15.90 -4.14
CA PHE A 358 10.32 14.55 -4.62
C PHE A 358 11.59 13.98 -4.01
N LYS A 359 12.66 14.77 -3.86
CA LYS A 359 13.86 14.32 -3.14
C LYS A 359 13.56 14.02 -1.67
N SER A 360 12.76 14.87 -1.03
CA SER A 360 12.39 14.68 0.38
C SER A 360 11.58 13.41 0.58
N PHE A 361 10.63 13.12 -0.32
CA PHE A 361 9.82 11.92 -0.25
C PHE A 361 10.59 10.66 -0.69
N ASP A 362 11.49 10.78 -1.68
CA ASP A 362 12.38 9.69 -2.09
C ASP A 362 13.33 9.28 -0.96
N TYR A 363 13.84 10.26 -0.22
CA TYR A 363 14.64 10.02 0.98
C TYR A 363 13.85 9.24 2.04
N LEU A 364 12.58 9.60 2.26
CA LEU A 364 11.71 8.96 3.26
C LEU A 364 11.21 7.57 2.84
N ILE A 365 10.75 7.38 1.60
CA ILE A 365 10.19 6.09 1.14
C ILE A 365 11.24 4.98 1.13
N ASN A 366 12.52 5.33 0.98
CA ASN A 366 13.66 4.42 0.98
C ASN A 366 14.35 4.33 2.36
N SER A 367 13.68 4.74 3.45
CA SER A 367 14.26 4.79 4.80
C SER A 367 14.18 3.50 5.59
N TYR A 368 13.28 2.57 5.24
CA TYR A 368 13.02 1.34 6.03
C TYR A 368 14.29 0.53 6.32
N GLU A 369 15.15 0.34 5.32
CA GLU A 369 16.40 -0.40 5.49
C GLU A 369 17.51 0.43 6.16
N LYS A 370 17.39 1.76 6.15
CA LYS A 370 18.37 2.68 6.75
C LYS A 370 18.15 2.82 8.25
N TRP A 371 16.89 2.91 8.68
CA TRP A 371 16.51 3.17 10.06
C TRP A 371 15.94 1.92 10.69
N SER A 372 16.81 1.14 11.34
CA SER A 372 16.47 -0.15 11.94
C SER A 372 15.28 -0.09 12.90
N TRP A 373 15.04 1.05 13.54
CA TRP A 373 13.91 1.26 14.45
C TRP A 373 12.55 1.30 13.76
N LEU A 374 12.47 1.50 12.44
CA LEU A 374 11.22 1.36 11.68
C LEU A 374 10.68 -0.07 11.73
N ARG A 375 11.56 -1.08 11.87
CA ARG A 375 11.18 -2.49 12.03
C ARG A 375 10.48 -2.78 13.36
N LEU A 376 10.51 -1.84 14.31
CA LEU A 376 9.74 -1.94 15.55
C LEU A 376 8.25 -1.60 15.32
N ILE A 377 7.94 -0.82 14.28
CA ILE A 377 6.59 -0.28 14.07
C ILE A 377 5.93 -0.77 12.78
N PHE A 378 6.69 -1.22 11.79
CA PHE A 378 6.17 -1.84 10.56
C PHE A 378 6.76 -3.23 10.34
N ALA A 379 5.91 -4.17 9.91
CA ALA A 379 6.28 -5.58 9.74
C ALA A 379 7.33 -5.79 8.65
N ASP A 380 7.17 -5.15 7.49
CA ASP A 380 8.11 -5.18 6.38
C ASP A 380 8.14 -3.87 5.57
N VAL A 381 9.07 -3.80 4.62
CA VAL A 381 9.26 -2.65 3.74
C VAL A 381 8.05 -2.38 2.85
N GLY A 382 7.31 -3.41 2.44
CA GLY A 382 6.13 -3.28 1.60
C GLY A 382 4.98 -2.62 2.35
N ASP A 383 4.73 -3.03 3.60
CA ASP A 383 3.71 -2.42 4.46
C ASP A 383 4.05 -0.95 4.75
N PHE A 384 5.30 -0.67 5.11
CA PHE A 384 5.78 0.71 5.30
C PHE A 384 5.56 1.58 4.04
N ARG A 385 5.99 1.12 2.86
CA ARG A 385 5.88 1.91 1.62
C ARG A 385 4.42 2.15 1.22
N LYS A 386 3.56 1.13 1.30
CA LYS A 386 2.13 1.26 0.99
C LYS A 386 1.45 2.23 1.95
N ALA A 387 1.69 2.10 3.25
CA ALA A 387 1.07 2.95 4.26
C ALA A 387 1.53 4.41 4.10
N LEU A 388 2.82 4.64 3.85
CA LEU A 388 3.39 5.96 3.61
C LEU A 388 2.84 6.62 2.34
N LEU A 389 2.77 5.89 1.22
CA LEU A 389 2.18 6.38 -0.02
C LEU A 389 0.70 6.72 0.17
N THR A 390 -0.04 5.85 0.87
CA THR A 390 -1.45 6.07 1.18
C THR A 390 -1.65 7.31 2.02
N TYR A 391 -0.86 7.50 3.08
CA TYR A 391 -0.90 8.71 3.90
C TYR A 391 -0.64 9.97 3.04
N GLN A 392 0.41 9.97 2.21
CA GLN A 392 0.74 11.12 1.36
C GLN A 392 -0.37 11.46 0.36
N ILE A 393 -0.96 10.45 -0.28
CA ILE A 393 -2.09 10.65 -1.21
C ILE A 393 -3.30 11.18 -0.44
N MET A 394 -3.56 10.65 0.76
CA MET A 394 -4.65 11.10 1.62
C MET A 394 -4.52 12.58 1.98
N ILE A 395 -3.37 13.02 2.51
CA ILE A 395 -3.19 14.43 2.88
C ILE A 395 -3.18 15.37 1.67
N ASN A 396 -2.74 14.91 0.50
CA ASN A 396 -2.85 15.67 -0.76
C ASN A 396 -4.32 15.86 -1.18
N LEU A 397 -5.14 14.83 -1.01
CA LEU A 397 -6.56 14.90 -1.29
C LEU A 397 -7.33 15.77 -0.27
N LEU A 398 -6.94 15.73 1.01
CA LEU A 398 -7.49 16.61 2.04
C LEU A 398 -7.15 18.08 1.77
N ASP A 399 -5.94 18.38 1.29
CA ASP A 399 -5.54 19.74 0.85
C ASP A 399 -6.42 20.22 -0.30
N TYR A 400 -6.69 19.36 -1.29
CA TYR A 400 -7.64 19.66 -2.36
C TYR A 400 -9.03 20.06 -1.82
N PHE A 401 -9.60 19.31 -0.88
CA PHE A 401 -10.90 19.67 -0.30
C PHE A 401 -10.87 21.01 0.45
N ASN A 402 -9.79 21.28 1.17
CA ASN A 402 -9.59 22.55 1.88
C ASN A 402 -9.43 23.74 0.91
N LEU A 403 -8.74 23.54 -0.23
CA LEU A 403 -8.62 24.56 -1.27
C LEU A 403 -9.96 24.87 -1.94
N ILE A 404 -10.82 23.86 -2.15
CA ILE A 404 -12.19 24.07 -2.64
C ILE A 404 -13.07 24.79 -1.62
N LYS A 405 -12.87 24.51 -0.32
CA LYS A 405 -13.55 25.23 0.75
C LYS A 405 -13.16 26.70 0.78
N ALA A 406 -11.88 26.99 0.60
CA ALA A 406 -11.32 28.34 0.64
C ALA A 406 -11.52 29.13 -0.67
N ASP A 407 -12.15 28.54 -1.70
CA ASP A 407 -12.29 29.11 -3.04
C ASP A 407 -10.94 29.53 -3.67
N CYS A 408 -9.87 28.80 -3.35
CA CYS A 408 -8.51 29.09 -3.81
C CYS A 408 -8.11 28.36 -5.10
N LEU A 409 -8.92 27.43 -5.62
CA LEU A 409 -8.62 26.67 -6.83
C LEU A 409 -9.31 27.27 -8.06
N PHE A 410 -8.58 28.11 -8.80
CA PHE A 410 -9.05 28.78 -10.02
C PHE A 410 -8.06 28.59 -11.17
N GLU A 411 -8.52 28.82 -12.40
CA GLU A 411 -7.65 28.79 -13.58
C GLU A 411 -6.67 29.96 -13.52
N ASP A 412 -5.39 29.62 -13.37
CA ASP A 412 -4.29 30.58 -13.40
C ASP A 412 -3.19 30.08 -14.34
N ASN A 413 -2.63 30.99 -15.11
CA ASN A 413 -1.51 30.75 -16.02
C ASN A 413 -0.14 30.90 -15.32
N SER A 414 -0.12 31.24 -14.03
CA SER A 414 1.11 31.26 -13.25
C SER A 414 1.70 29.86 -13.09
N GLN A 415 3.03 29.80 -13.04
CA GLN A 415 3.74 28.56 -12.68
C GLN A 415 3.76 28.30 -11.17
N ILE A 416 3.23 29.23 -10.36
CA ILE A 416 3.19 29.07 -8.90
C ILE A 416 2.01 28.15 -8.57
N SER A 417 2.29 27.08 -7.82
CA SER A 417 1.25 26.15 -7.40
C SER A 417 0.59 26.58 -6.09
N TYR A 418 -0.75 26.51 -6.07
CA TYR A 418 -1.60 26.69 -4.89
C TYR A 418 -1.57 25.49 -3.94
N CYS A 419 -0.98 24.39 -4.38
CA CYS A 419 -0.88 23.15 -3.62
C CYS A 419 0.04 23.33 -2.40
N HIS A 420 -0.49 23.06 -1.21
CA HIS A 420 0.29 23.08 0.03
C HIS A 420 0.90 21.71 0.34
N ILE A 421 0.21 20.63 -0.07
CA ILE A 421 0.69 19.26 0.06
C ILE A 421 1.10 18.73 -1.32
N PRO A 422 2.39 18.61 -1.65
CA PRO A 422 2.83 18.24 -2.98
C PRO A 422 2.40 16.81 -3.36
N PRO A 423 2.28 16.51 -4.66
CA PRO A 423 1.97 15.17 -5.17
C PRO A 423 3.21 14.25 -5.09
N SER A 424 3.93 14.25 -3.98
CA SER A 424 5.21 13.54 -3.83
C SER A 424 5.06 12.02 -3.98
N ALA A 425 3.90 11.46 -3.65
CA ALA A 425 3.60 10.04 -3.85
C ALA A 425 3.65 9.59 -5.32
N ALA A 426 3.69 10.51 -6.29
CA ALA A 426 3.77 10.18 -7.70
C ALA A 426 5.02 9.34 -8.07
N ILE A 427 6.10 9.47 -7.30
CA ILE A 427 7.35 8.71 -7.49
C ILE A 427 7.27 7.27 -6.96
N GLY A 428 6.19 6.92 -6.27
CA GLY A 428 5.94 5.55 -5.79
C GLY A 428 5.69 4.57 -6.92
N ASP A 429 5.94 3.29 -6.63
CA ASP A 429 5.69 2.20 -7.57
C ASP A 429 4.21 2.10 -7.94
N ARG A 430 3.92 1.70 -9.17
CA ARG A 430 2.55 1.63 -9.69
C ARG A 430 1.63 0.77 -8.82
N GLN A 431 2.10 -0.39 -8.37
CA GLN A 431 1.31 -1.31 -7.55
C GLN A 431 0.96 -0.73 -6.18
N ASP A 432 1.89 -0.04 -5.53
CA ASP A 432 1.65 0.57 -4.22
C ASP A 432 0.72 1.79 -4.34
N LYS A 433 0.81 2.56 -5.44
CA LYS A 433 -0.15 3.63 -5.74
C LYS A 433 -1.55 3.08 -6.01
N GLU A 434 -1.68 2.00 -6.78
CA GLU A 434 -2.96 1.31 -7.00
C GLU A 434 -3.55 0.77 -5.70
N TYR A 435 -2.71 0.22 -4.80
CA TYR A 435 -3.13 -0.17 -3.46
C TYR A 435 -3.68 1.03 -2.67
N ALA A 436 -2.94 2.13 -2.62
CA ALA A 436 -3.31 3.33 -1.89
C ALA A 436 -4.66 3.90 -2.37
N LEU A 437 -4.84 4.07 -3.69
CA LEU A 437 -6.10 4.58 -4.24
C LEU A 437 -7.29 3.67 -3.90
N ASN A 438 -7.11 2.34 -4.02
CA ASN A 438 -8.14 1.38 -3.64
C ASN A 438 -8.45 1.42 -2.14
N TYR A 439 -7.43 1.61 -1.29
CA TYR A 439 -7.61 1.77 0.15
C TYR A 439 -8.44 3.02 0.47
N LEU A 440 -8.19 4.14 -0.22
CA LEU A 440 -8.96 5.38 -0.03
C LEU A 440 -10.42 5.22 -0.48
N VAL A 441 -10.67 4.56 -1.62
CA VAL A 441 -12.03 4.27 -2.09
C VAL A 441 -12.77 3.34 -1.13
N LYS A 442 -12.10 2.33 -0.55
CA LYS A 442 -12.70 1.48 0.48
C LYS A 442 -13.08 2.25 1.76
N ASN A 443 -12.40 3.37 2.02
CA ASN A 443 -12.63 4.26 3.15
C ASN A 443 -13.39 5.54 2.74
N ASP A 444 -14.19 5.49 1.66
CA ASP A 444 -14.99 6.60 1.14
C ASP A 444 -15.86 7.31 2.19
N LYS A 445 -16.42 6.57 3.15
CA LYS A 445 -17.29 7.10 4.20
C LYS A 445 -16.59 8.17 5.03
N PHE A 446 -15.30 8.00 5.32
CA PHE A 446 -14.50 9.01 6.01
C PHE A 446 -14.47 10.32 5.20
N PHE A 447 -14.18 10.25 3.90
CA PHE A 447 -14.10 11.42 3.03
C PHE A 447 -15.46 12.08 2.85
N LYS A 448 -16.52 11.29 2.64
CA LYS A 448 -17.92 11.78 2.55
C LYS A 448 -18.31 12.57 3.80
N ASN A 449 -17.94 12.08 5.00
CA ASN A 449 -18.17 12.80 6.26
C ASN A 449 -17.35 14.10 6.36
N TYR A 450 -16.06 14.05 6.02
CA TYR A 450 -15.20 15.24 6.07
C TYR A 450 -15.68 16.35 5.12
N ILE A 451 -16.04 15.98 3.89
CA ILE A 451 -16.60 16.90 2.88
C ILE A 451 -17.90 17.53 3.38
N GLN A 452 -18.76 16.75 4.04
CA GLN A 452 -19.98 17.25 4.65
C GLN A 452 -19.69 18.26 5.78
N GLN A 453 -18.69 18.00 6.62
CA GLN A 453 -18.25 18.94 7.66
C GLN A 453 -17.71 20.25 7.07
N LEU A 454 -16.99 20.18 5.95
CA LEU A 454 -16.56 21.38 5.21
C LEU A 454 -17.74 22.11 4.54
N GLY A 455 -18.91 21.48 4.39
CA GLY A 455 -20.08 22.07 3.74
C GLY A 455 -19.90 22.26 2.24
N ILE A 456 -19.21 21.33 1.56
CA ILE A 456 -18.96 21.35 0.12
C ILE A 456 -19.89 20.33 -0.56
N SER A 457 -20.48 20.67 -1.72
CA SER A 457 -21.25 19.70 -2.50
C SER A 457 -20.35 18.78 -3.34
N LYS A 458 -20.79 17.54 -3.56
CA LYS A 458 -20.09 16.59 -4.46
C LYS A 458 -19.89 17.17 -5.86
N ASP A 459 -20.90 17.85 -6.40
CA ASP A 459 -20.84 18.48 -7.73
C ASP A 459 -19.76 19.57 -7.81
N LYS A 460 -19.57 20.36 -6.73
CA LYS A 460 -18.51 21.37 -6.68
C LYS A 460 -17.12 20.71 -6.71
N LEU A 461 -16.94 19.58 -6.03
CA LEU A 461 -15.69 18.82 -6.09
C LEU A 461 -15.47 18.26 -7.49
N LYS A 462 -16.41 17.46 -8.01
CA LYS A 462 -16.30 16.83 -9.34
C LYS A 462 -16.00 17.85 -10.45
N SER A 463 -16.70 18.99 -10.46
CA SER A 463 -16.48 20.06 -11.45
C SER A 463 -15.11 20.73 -11.38
N ARG A 464 -14.43 20.66 -10.22
CA ARG A 464 -13.10 21.25 -10.00
C ARG A 464 -11.96 20.23 -10.06
N TRP A 465 -12.26 18.95 -10.22
CA TRP A 465 -11.24 17.89 -10.23
C TRP A 465 -10.24 18.01 -11.37
N LYS A 466 -10.71 18.29 -12.60
CA LYS A 466 -9.81 18.50 -13.76
C LYS A 466 -8.83 19.65 -13.53
N LEU A 467 -9.30 20.70 -12.86
CA LEU A 467 -8.44 21.84 -12.50
C LEU A 467 -7.39 21.43 -11.47
N TRP A 468 -7.75 20.60 -10.49
CA TRP A 468 -6.79 20.03 -9.53
C TRP A 468 -5.73 19.17 -10.20
N LEU A 469 -6.12 18.29 -11.12
CA LEU A 469 -5.17 17.49 -11.89
C LEU A 469 -4.21 18.36 -12.71
N LYS A 470 -4.71 19.48 -13.27
CA LYS A 470 -3.88 20.48 -13.94
C LYS A 470 -2.90 21.14 -12.96
N GLU A 471 -3.32 21.51 -11.76
CA GLU A 471 -2.43 22.07 -10.73
C GLU A 471 -1.35 21.07 -10.28
N ILE A 472 -1.69 19.80 -10.10
CA ILE A 472 -0.74 18.73 -9.80
C ILE A 472 0.27 18.55 -10.95
N SER A 473 -0.16 18.67 -12.20
CA SER A 473 0.74 18.48 -13.36
C SER A 473 1.82 19.56 -13.49
N LYS A 474 1.70 20.69 -12.76
CA LYS A 474 2.78 21.69 -12.64
C LYS A 474 4.05 21.14 -11.96
N PHE A 475 3.94 20.01 -11.27
CA PHE A 475 5.05 19.33 -10.59
C PHE A 475 5.78 18.29 -11.46
N ASN A 476 5.49 18.21 -12.76
CA ASN A 476 6.21 17.30 -13.66
C ASN A 476 7.72 17.54 -13.62
N ARG A 477 8.50 16.45 -13.68
CA ARG A 477 9.96 16.55 -13.65
C ARG A 477 10.49 17.20 -14.93
N MET A 478 11.61 17.91 -14.80
CA MET A 478 12.30 18.55 -15.93
C MET A 478 12.76 17.54 -17.00
N ASP A 479 12.83 16.25 -16.66
CA ASP A 479 13.15 15.15 -17.57
C ASP A 479 11.97 14.72 -18.48
N GLY A 480 10.81 15.35 -18.35
CA GLY A 480 9.62 15.05 -19.16
C GLY A 480 8.81 13.86 -18.67
N THR A 481 9.16 13.26 -17.52
CA THR A 481 8.38 12.16 -16.93
C THR A 481 7.07 12.71 -16.37
N TYR A 482 5.95 12.22 -16.91
CA TYR A 482 4.62 12.50 -16.38
C TYR A 482 4.43 11.80 -15.04
N LEU A 483 4.33 12.59 -13.98
CA LEU A 483 4.06 12.11 -12.63
C LEU A 483 2.55 12.08 -12.42
N TYR A 484 1.96 10.88 -12.46
CA TYR A 484 0.53 10.69 -12.18
C TYR A 484 0.33 9.93 -10.85
N ILE A 485 -0.59 10.47 -10.04
CA ILE A 485 -1.15 9.79 -8.86
C ILE A 485 -2.55 9.30 -9.20
N TYR A 486 -3.42 10.21 -9.63
CA TYR A 486 -4.84 9.95 -9.83
C TYR A 486 -5.19 9.68 -11.29
N GLU A 487 -6.22 8.85 -11.49
CA GLU A 487 -6.96 8.79 -12.75
C GLU A 487 -8.05 9.88 -12.78
N GLU A 488 -8.50 10.28 -13.98
CA GLU A 488 -9.55 11.30 -14.10
C GLU A 488 -10.84 10.93 -13.35
N LYS A 489 -11.20 9.65 -13.35
CA LYS A 489 -12.43 9.14 -12.70
C LYS A 489 -12.27 8.83 -11.21
N PHE A 490 -11.09 9.03 -10.63
CA PHE A 490 -10.85 8.68 -9.22
C PHE A 490 -11.82 9.40 -8.28
N ILE A 491 -12.09 10.69 -8.52
CA ILE A 491 -12.99 11.47 -7.66
C ILE A 491 -14.43 10.97 -7.73
N ASP A 492 -14.87 10.43 -8.86
CA ASP A 492 -16.21 9.85 -8.99
C ASP A 492 -16.29 8.58 -8.15
N ASN A 493 -15.30 7.67 -8.30
CA ASN A 493 -15.24 6.43 -7.53
C ASN A 493 -15.13 6.65 -6.01
N LEU A 494 -14.53 7.76 -5.58
CA LEU A 494 -14.44 8.10 -4.16
C LEU A 494 -15.76 8.68 -3.61
N LEU A 495 -16.50 9.42 -4.43
CA LEU A 495 -17.68 10.17 -3.98
C LEU A 495 -18.99 9.46 -4.22
N ASP A 496 -19.06 8.53 -5.18
CA ASP A 496 -20.24 7.72 -5.48
C ASP A 496 -20.12 6.38 -4.76
#